data_AF-A0A382KIE9-F1
#
_entry.id   AF-A0A382KIE9-F1
#
_cell.length_a   1.000
_cell.length_b   1.000
_cell.length_c   1.000
_cell.angle_alpha   90.00
_cell.angle_beta   90.00
_cell.angle_gamma   90.00
#
_symmetry.space_group_name_H-M   'P 1'
#
loop_
_entity.id
_entity.type
_entity.pdbx_description
1 polymer ?
#
loop_
_entity_poly.entity_id
_entity_poly.type
_entity_poly.pdbx_seq_one_letter_code
_entity_poly.pdbx_strand_id
1 'polypeptide(L)' 'KAAKALGLSVAGVDILRSKRGPLVLEVNSSPGIQSLDQTLEINVAEQIIIFCESQIGIRG' A
#
# COMPACT_ATOMS: atom_id res chain seq x y z
N LYS A 1 4.38 -7.79 3.78
CA LYS A 1 5.38 -8.84 3.42
C LYS A 1 5.89 -8.66 1.99
N ALA A 2 5.02 -8.56 0.97
CA ALA A 2 5.44 -8.37 -0.43
C ALA A 2 6.25 -7.08 -0.67
N ALA A 3 5.72 -5.90 -0.30
CA ALA A 3 6.44 -4.63 -0.43
C ALA A 3 7.83 -4.66 0.23
N LYS A 4 7.90 -5.13 1.49
CA LYS A 4 9.17 -5.32 2.22
C LYS A 4 10.15 -6.26 1.50
N ALA A 5 9.67 -7.35 0.92
CA ALA A 5 10.52 -8.29 0.18
C ALA A 5 11.16 -7.65 -1.07
N LEU A 6 10.52 -6.62 -1.63
CA LEU A 6 11.03 -5.83 -2.76
C LEU A 6 11.73 -4.53 -2.32
N GLY A 7 11.93 -4.32 -1.01
CA GLY A 7 12.54 -3.09 -0.49
C GLY A 7 11.70 -1.83 -0.68
N LEU A 8 10.40 -1.97 -0.95
CA LEU A 8 9.47 -0.85 -1.13
C LEU A 8 8.84 -0.45 0.20
N SER A 9 8.86 0.85 0.51
CA SER A 9 8.19 1.41 1.70
C SER A 9 6.66 1.39 1.54
N VAL A 10 6.17 1.67 0.34
CA VAL A 10 4.74 1.64 -0.04
C VAL A 10 4.61 0.96 -1.40
N ALA A 11 3.61 0.09 -1.55
CA ALA A 11 3.29 -0.55 -2.83
C ALA A 11 1.83 -1.02 -2.84
N GLY A 12 1.20 -1.02 -4.02
CA GLY A 12 -0.05 -1.75 -4.24
C GLY A 12 0.25 -3.23 -4.46
N VAL A 13 -0.55 -4.12 -3.87
CA VAL A 13 -0.34 -5.58 -3.98
C VAL A 13 -1.64 -6.24 -4.38
N ASP A 14 -1.64 -6.86 -5.56
CA ASP A 14 -2.78 -7.61 -6.07
C ASP A 14 -2.75 -9.02 -5.51
N ILE A 15 -3.86 -9.44 -4.91
CA ILE A 15 -3.97 -10.72 -4.22
C ILE A 15 -5.14 -11.54 -4.78
N LEU A 16 -4.84 -12.77 -5.20
CA LEU A 16 -5.83 -13.77 -5.54
C LEU A 16 -6.09 -14.71 -4.36
N ARG A 17 -7.37 -14.91 -4.02
CA ARG A 17 -7.76 -15.92 -3.01
C ARG A 17 -7.69 -17.32 -3.64
N SER A 18 -7.02 -18.25 -2.99
CA SER A 18 -6.94 -19.65 -3.44
C SER A 18 -7.16 -20.64 -2.29
N LYS A 19 -7.42 -21.91 -2.61
CA LYS A 19 -7.59 -22.98 -1.62
C LYS A 19 -6.35 -23.21 -0.74
N ARG A 20 -5.16 -22.81 -1.21
CA ARG A 20 -3.89 -22.93 -0.46
C ARG A 20 -3.45 -21.62 0.20
N GLY A 21 -4.35 -20.65 0.32
CA GLY A 21 -4.07 -19.31 0.86
C GLY A 21 -3.98 -18.21 -0.19
N PRO A 22 -3.76 -16.95 0.22
CA PRO A 22 -3.62 -15.82 -0.69
C PRO A 22 -2.37 -15.96 -1.57
N LEU A 23 -2.51 -15.66 -2.85
CA LEU A 23 -1.43 -15.62 -3.83
C LEU A 23 -1.21 -14.18 -4.27
N VAL A 24 0.04 -13.72 -4.23
CA VAL A 24 0.41 -12.41 -4.78
C VAL A 24 0.51 -12.53 -6.30
N LEU A 25 -0.16 -11.62 -7.02
CA LEU A 25 -0.15 -11.57 -8.49
C LEU A 25 0.84 -10.53 -9.00
N GLU A 26 0.74 -9.31 -8.46
CA GLU A 26 1.54 -8.16 -8.86
C GLU A 26 1.89 -7.31 -7.64
N VAL A 27 3.04 -6.63 -7.71
CA VAL A 27 3.41 -5.58 -6.77
C VAL A 27 3.78 -4.33 -7.55
N ASN A 28 3.00 -3.26 -7.37
CA ASN A 28 3.16 -1.99 -8.05
C ASN A 28 3.79 -0.95 -7.13
N SER A 29 4.95 -0.40 -7.50
CA SER A 29 5.65 0.64 -6.73
C SER A 29 4.95 2.01 -6.79
N SER A 30 4.08 2.23 -7.78
CA SER A 30 3.30 3.45 -7.95
C SER A 30 1.83 3.12 -8.20
N PRO A 31 1.10 2.63 -7.17
CA PRO A 31 -0.30 2.25 -7.33
C PRO A 31 -1.19 3.50 -7.56
N GLY A 32 -2.21 3.35 -8.40
CA GLY A 32 -3.30 4.32 -8.45
C GLY A 32 -4.19 4.19 -7.21
N ILE A 33 -4.45 5.30 -6.50
CA ILE A 33 -5.19 5.29 -5.22
C ILE A 33 -6.56 6.00 -5.28
N GLN A 34 -6.86 6.73 -6.36
CA GLN A 34 -8.10 7.51 -6.48
C GLN A 34 -9.38 6.68 -6.34
N SER A 35 -9.40 5.44 -6.81
CA SER A 35 -10.56 4.55 -6.70
C SER A 35 -10.69 3.88 -5.32
N LEU A 36 -9.61 3.82 -4.54
CA LEU A 36 -9.60 3.17 -3.23
C LEU A 36 -10.22 4.06 -2.16
N ASP A 37 -9.98 5.37 -2.22
CA ASP A 37 -10.49 6.32 -1.23
C ASP A 37 -12.03 6.31 -1.17
N GLN A 38 -12.69 6.28 -2.34
CA GLN A 38 -14.15 6.22 -2.43
C GLN A 38 -14.74 4.91 -1.92
N THR A 39 -14.00 3.80 -2.08
CA THR A 39 -14.49 2.47 -1.73
C THR A 39 -14.28 2.16 -0.24
N LEU A 40 -13.19 2.69 0.33
CA LEU A 40 -12.76 2.38 1.69
C LEU A 40 -13.12 3.48 2.70
N GLU A 41 -13.57 4.65 2.24
CA GLU A 41 -13.78 5.85 3.07
C GLU A 41 -12.53 6.24 3.88
N ILE A 42 -11.36 5.91 3.33
CA ILE A 42 -10.04 6.19 3.91
C ILE A 42 -9.30 7.12 2.96
N ASN A 43 -8.70 8.18 3.47
CA ASN A 43 -7.82 9.04 2.70
C ASN A 43 -6.42 8.39 2.59
N VAL A 44 -6.22 7.53 1.59
CA VAL A 44 -4.96 6.77 1.43
C VAL A 44 -3.78 7.71 1.17
N ALA A 45 -4.00 8.80 0.44
CA ALA A 45 -2.97 9.80 0.16
C ALA A 45 -2.43 10.42 1.45
N GLU A 46 -3.32 10.85 2.34
CA GLU A 46 -2.95 11.40 3.66
C GLU A 46 -2.19 10.38 4.51
N GLN A 47 -2.61 9.11 4.53
CA GLN A 47 -1.89 8.07 5.26
C GLN A 47 -0.47 7.84 4.72
N ILE A 48 -0.27 7.92 3.40
CA ILE A 48 1.06 7.83 2.79
C ILE A 48 1.92 9.04 3.19
N ILE A 49 1.35 10.25 3.22
CA ILE A 49 2.05 11.47 3.64
C ILE A 49 2.48 11.34 5.11
N ILE A 50 1.57 11.00 6.02
CA ILE A 50 1.85 10.79 7.45
C ILE A 50 2.95 9.74 7.63
N PHE A 51 2.88 8.65 6.86
CA PHE A 51 3.92 7.64 6.87
C PHE A 51 5.28 8.23 6.49
N CYS A 52 5.37 8.97 5.38
CA CYS A 52 6.60 9.62 4.94
C CYS A 52 7.14 10.61 5.99
N GLU A 53 6.30 11.46 6.57
CA GLU A 53 6.66 12.40 7.63
C GLU A 53 7.27 11.66 8.84
N SER A 54 6.65 10.54 9.25
CA SER A 54 7.16 9.73 10.34
C SER A 54 8.56 9.14 10.07
N GLN A 55 8.89 8.83 8.80
CA GLN A 55 10.20 8.30 8.43
C GLN A 55 11.31 9.35 8.52
N ILE A 56 10.96 10.62 8.37
CA ILE A 56 11.91 11.76 8.44
C ILE A 56 11.88 12.47 9.80
N GLY A 57 11.10 11.97 10.76
CA GLY A 57 11.01 12.53 12.12
C GLY A 57 10.16 13.79 12.23
N ILE A 58 9.37 14.12 11.20
CA ILE A 58 8.36 15.18 11.28
C ILE A 58 7.10 14.55 11.86
N ARG A 59 6.55 15.15 12.91
CA ARG A 59 5.23 14.78 13.45
C ARG A 59 4.26 15.89 13.08
N GLY A 60 3.31 15.57 12.20
CA GLY A 60 2.09 16.37 12.00
C GLY A 60 1.18 16.36 13.22
#